data_AF-A0A0B2RDG4-F1
#
_entry.id   AF-A0A0B2RDG4-F1
#
_cell.length_a   1.000
_cell.length_b   1.000
_cell.length_c   1.000
_cell.angle_alpha   90.00
_cell.angle_beta   90.00
_cell.angle_gamma   90.00
#
_symmetry.space_group_name_H-M   'P 1'
#
loop_
_entity.id
_entity.type
_entity.pdbx_description
1 polymer ?
#
loop_
_entity_poly.entity_id
_entity_poly.type
_entity_poly.pdbx_seq_one_letter_code
_entity_poly.pdbx_strand_id
1 'polypeptide(L)'
;LLGKWRWNLMQQHDDLWVKILNSKYGGWRPLDEGTSATNESLWWQDLRSVIHEQDVHVLLQSAIDWKVGCGDKIRFWEDRWLTEQEPLRSKYPRLYQISCQQQKVIQDMGCHSETAWEWKLEWRRQLLDNE
;
A
#
# COMPACT_ATOMS: atom_id res chain seq x y z
N LEU A 1 2.43 10.16 18.74
CA LEU A 1 1.61 9.00 19.19
C LEU A 1 0.85 8.34 18.04
N LEU A 2 0.10 9.11 17.22
CA LEU A 2 -0.60 8.61 16.03
C LEU A 2 0.31 7.86 15.03
N GLY A 3 1.50 8.39 14.73
CA GLY A 3 2.45 7.71 13.83
C GLY A 3 2.89 6.34 14.33
N LYS A 4 3.10 6.18 15.65
CA LYS A 4 3.42 4.88 16.27
C LYS A 4 2.24 3.91 16.17
N TRP A 5 1.02 4.41 16.33
CA TRP A 5 -0.22 3.63 16.17
C TRP A 5 -0.38 3.13 14.72
N ARG A 6 -0.22 4.04 13.75
CA ARG A 6 -0.26 3.72 12.31
C ARG A 6 0.83 2.72 11.94
N TRP A 7 2.06 2.94 12.42
CA TRP A 7 3.19 2.03 12.21
C TRP A 7 2.92 0.63 12.78
N ASN A 8 2.43 0.55 14.01
CA ASN A 8 2.13 -0.74 14.64
C ASN A 8 0.98 -1.46 13.92
N LEU A 9 -0.03 -0.75 13.42
CA LEU A 9 -1.10 -1.35 12.63
C LEU A 9 -0.58 -1.97 11.31
N MET A 10 0.48 -1.39 10.73
CA MET A 10 1.13 -1.90 9.51
C MET A 10 2.10 -3.06 9.77
N GLN A 11 2.80 -3.06 10.91
CA GLN A 11 3.90 -3.99 11.22
C GLN A 11 3.50 -5.15 12.15
N GLN A 12 2.68 -4.88 13.17
CA GLN A 12 2.47 -5.80 14.30
C GLN A 12 1.13 -6.52 14.17
N HIS A 13 1.13 -7.71 13.59
CA HIS A 13 -0.10 -8.47 13.35
C HIS A 13 -0.65 -9.23 14.55
N ASP A 14 0.14 -9.38 15.63
CA ASP A 14 -0.22 -10.30 16.71
C ASP A 14 -0.98 -9.70 17.88
N ASP A 15 -0.92 -8.39 18.04
CA ASP A 15 -1.67 -7.69 19.08
C ASP A 15 -3.18 -7.82 18.87
N LEU A 16 -3.92 -8.06 19.96
CA LEU A 16 -5.38 -8.24 19.92
C LEU A 16 -6.10 -7.04 19.32
N TRP A 17 -5.65 -5.82 19.61
CA TRP A 17 -6.26 -4.60 19.07
C TRP A 17 -6.07 -4.51 17.54
N VAL A 18 -4.90 -4.91 17.02
CA VAL A 18 -4.65 -4.97 15.57
C VAL A 18 -5.53 -6.02 14.90
N LYS A 19 -5.67 -7.20 15.51
CA LYS A 19 -6.56 -8.27 15.02
C LYS A 19 -8.02 -7.82 14.95
N ILE A 20 -8.50 -7.13 15.98
CA ILE A 20 -9.87 -6.58 16.02
C ILE A 20 -10.06 -5.53 14.93
N LEU A 21 -9.12 -4.59 14.76
CA LEU A 21 -9.22 -3.55 13.73
C LEU A 21 -9.14 -4.13 12.32
N ASN A 22 -8.26 -5.11 12.09
CA ASN A 22 -8.19 -5.82 10.82
C ASN A 22 -9.50 -6.55 10.52
N SER A 23 -10.08 -7.24 11.51
CA SER A 23 -11.35 -7.96 11.33
C SER A 23 -12.55 -7.04 11.12
N LYS A 24 -12.59 -5.88 11.80
CA LYS A 24 -13.75 -4.98 11.78
C LYS A 24 -13.70 -3.96 10.64
N TYR A 25 -12.51 -3.45 10.33
CA TYR A 25 -12.32 -2.33 9.40
C TYR A 25 -11.40 -2.67 8.23
N GLY A 26 -10.90 -3.90 8.11
CA GLY A 26 -10.02 -4.29 6.99
C GLY A 26 -8.57 -3.79 7.12
N GLY A 27 -8.20 -3.24 8.28
CA GLY A 27 -6.82 -2.90 8.62
C GLY A 27 -6.38 -1.52 8.17
N TRP A 28 -5.10 -1.38 7.79
CA TRP A 28 -4.51 -0.09 7.45
C TRP A 28 -4.95 0.43 6.07
N ARG A 29 -5.33 -0.45 5.13
CA ARG A 29 -5.73 -0.03 3.76
C ARG A 29 -6.98 0.84 3.75
N PRO A 30 -8.10 0.48 4.42
CA PRO A 30 -9.29 1.33 4.42
C PRO A 30 -9.11 2.64 5.20
N LEU A 31 -8.07 2.71 6.04
CA LEU A 31 -7.65 3.93 6.72
C LEU A 31 -6.94 4.91 5.76
N ASP A 32 -6.37 4.44 4.66
CA ASP A 32 -5.59 5.23 3.69
C ASP A 32 -6.32 5.43 2.34
N GLU A 33 -7.09 4.42 1.90
CA GLU A 33 -7.79 4.41 0.61
C GLU A 33 -9.19 5.06 0.68
N GLY A 34 -9.66 5.45 1.86
CA GLY A 34 -10.91 6.21 2.04
C GLY A 34 -12.20 5.46 1.65
N THR A 35 -12.14 4.15 1.36
CA THR A 35 -13.32 3.33 1.09
C THR A 35 -14.16 3.21 2.35
N SER A 36 -15.24 3.99 2.40
CA SER A 36 -16.22 4.01 3.48
C SER A 36 -17.00 2.70 3.50
N ALA A 37 -16.78 1.89 4.54
CA ALA A 37 -17.74 0.84 4.87
C ALA A 37 -18.97 1.51 5.49
N THR A 38 -20.17 1.11 5.08
CA THR A 38 -21.45 1.77 5.42
C THR A 38 -21.81 1.76 6.92
N ASN A 39 -20.99 1.15 7.79
CA ASN A 39 -21.23 0.99 9.24
C ASN A 39 -19.99 1.29 10.11
N GLU A 40 -19.19 2.29 9.75
CA GLU A 40 -18.00 2.66 10.53
C GLU A 40 -18.36 3.40 11.82
N SER A 41 -17.71 3.04 12.94
CA SER A 41 -17.90 3.75 14.21
C SER A 41 -17.43 5.20 14.11
N LEU A 42 -18.05 6.11 14.87
CA LEU A 42 -17.63 7.51 14.98
C LEU A 42 -16.13 7.64 15.27
N TRP A 43 -15.60 6.83 16.20
CA TRP A 43 -14.16 6.79 16.49
C TRP A 43 -13.28 6.49 15.26
N TRP A 44 -13.72 5.63 14.35
CA TRP A 44 -12.98 5.31 13.11
C TRP A 44 -13.04 6.48 12.12
N GLN A 45 -14.17 7.18 12.07
CA GLN A 45 -14.33 8.38 11.24
C GLN A 45 -13.43 9.51 11.75
N ASP A 46 -13.40 9.74 13.06
CA ASP A 46 -12.53 10.74 13.70
C ASP A 46 -11.04 10.40 13.52
N LEU A 47 -10.67 9.12 13.65
CA LEU A 47 -9.30 8.69 13.42
C LEU A 47 -8.87 8.96 11.96
N ARG A 48 -9.74 8.68 11.00
CA ARG A 48 -9.47 8.98 9.59
C ARG A 48 -9.38 10.47 9.33
N SER A 49 -10.24 11.30 9.91
CA SER A 49 -10.19 12.75 9.68
C SER A 49 -8.86 13.33 10.12
N VAL A 50 -8.33 12.88 11.26
CA VAL A 50 -7.00 13.29 11.76
C VAL A 50 -5.87 12.79 10.87
N ILE A 51 -5.98 11.57 10.31
CA ILE A 51 -4.95 11.02 9.44
C ILE A 51 -4.93 11.69 8.05
N HIS A 52 -6.09 12.12 7.55
CA HIS A 52 -6.22 12.80 6.26
C HIS A 52 -6.08 14.32 6.36
N GLU A 53 -5.90 14.87 7.57
CA GLU A 53 -5.52 16.26 7.75
C GLU A 53 -4.18 16.49 7.06
N GLN A 54 -4.12 17.44 6.12
CA GLN A 54 -3.02 17.54 5.14
C GLN A 54 -1.64 17.58 5.80
N ASP A 55 -1.50 18.34 6.89
CA ASP A 55 -0.23 18.48 7.60
C ASP A 55 0.18 17.18 8.29
N VAL A 56 -0.77 16.48 8.93
CA VAL A 56 -0.52 15.20 9.60
C VAL A 56 -0.17 14.13 8.57
N HIS A 57 -0.90 14.09 7.46
CA HIS A 57 -0.69 13.14 6.39
C HIS A 57 0.72 13.28 5.76
N VAL A 58 1.13 14.50 5.44
CA VAL A 58 2.46 14.78 4.87
C VAL A 58 3.58 14.47 5.86
N LEU A 59 3.40 14.82 7.14
CA LEU A 59 4.35 14.47 8.20
C LEU A 59 4.49 12.96 8.39
N LEU A 60 3.39 12.22 8.37
CA LEU A 60 3.42 10.75 8.47
C LEU A 60 4.07 10.10 7.26
N GLN A 61 3.85 10.62 6.05
CA GLN A 61 4.49 10.10 4.84
C GLN A 61 5.99 10.38 4.80
N SER A 62 6.41 11.58 5.21
CA SER A 62 7.83 11.96 5.23
C SER A 62 8.62 11.34 6.37
N ALA A 63 7.96 10.95 7.47
CA ALA A 63 8.61 10.35 8.63
C ALA A 63 8.71 8.81 8.56
N ILE A 64 8.16 8.18 7.52
CA ILE A 64 8.11 6.73 7.37
C ILE A 64 8.90 6.32 6.12
N ASP A 65 10.09 5.74 6.35
CA ASP A 65 10.83 5.06 5.29
C ASP A 65 10.25 3.66 5.04
N TRP A 66 9.85 3.43 3.81
CA TRP A 66 9.31 2.13 3.39
C TRP A 66 10.45 1.16 3.08
N LYS A 67 10.43 0.01 3.75
CA LYS A 67 11.20 -1.16 3.34
C LYS A 67 10.22 -2.27 2.99
N VAL A 68 10.20 -2.65 1.71
CA VAL A 68 9.40 -3.79 1.26
C VAL A 68 9.97 -5.06 1.90
N GLY A 69 9.15 -5.72 2.71
CA GLY A 69 9.44 -7.04 3.27
C GLY A 69 9.11 -8.15 2.26
N CYS A 70 8.25 -9.09 2.65
CA CYS A 70 7.79 -10.17 1.77
C CYS A 70 6.82 -9.73 0.66
N GLY A 71 6.36 -8.47 0.67
CA GLY A 71 5.52 -7.91 -0.39
C GLY A 71 4.08 -8.44 -0.43
N ASP A 72 3.62 -9.15 0.60
CA ASP A 72 2.27 -9.75 0.73
C ASP A 72 1.14 -8.72 0.83
N LYS A 73 1.49 -7.49 1.24
CA LYS A 73 0.54 -6.44 1.58
C LYS A 73 0.65 -5.20 0.73
N ILE A 74 1.60 -5.09 -0.18
CA ILE A 74 1.87 -3.86 -0.94
C ILE A 74 1.51 -4.11 -2.41
N ARG A 75 0.58 -3.33 -2.96
CA ARG A 75 0.21 -3.36 -4.39
C ARG A 75 1.31 -2.70 -5.19
N PHE A 76 1.84 -3.41 -6.19
CA PHE A 76 3.00 -2.96 -6.96
C PHE A 76 2.75 -1.62 -7.68
N TRP A 77 1.59 -1.45 -8.29
CA TRP A 77 1.30 -0.24 -9.08
C TRP A 77 0.63 0.89 -8.28
N GLU A 78 -0.19 0.53 -7.29
CA GLU A 78 -1.08 1.46 -6.60
C GLU A 78 -0.45 2.11 -5.37
N ASP A 79 0.40 1.38 -4.65
CA ASP A 79 0.95 1.84 -3.39
C ASP A 79 2.28 2.58 -3.59
N ARG A 80 2.60 3.49 -2.65
CA ARG A 80 3.88 4.20 -2.60
C ARG A 80 4.89 3.39 -1.81
N TRP A 81 5.61 2.51 -2.48
CA TRP A 81 6.60 1.63 -1.83
C TRP A 81 8.03 1.87 -2.31
N LEU A 82 8.21 2.68 -3.35
CA LEU A 82 9.49 3.27 -3.69
C LEU A 82 9.73 4.51 -2.82
N THR A 83 10.99 4.90 -2.65
CA THR A 83 11.39 6.13 -1.94
C THR A 83 10.81 7.41 -2.58
N GLU A 84 10.29 7.31 -3.79
CA GLU A 84 9.65 8.40 -4.52
C GLU A 84 8.24 8.70 -3.96
N GLN A 85 7.84 9.97 -4.02
CA GLN A 85 6.60 10.45 -3.41
C GLN A 85 5.30 10.00 -4.14
N GLU A 86 5.42 9.32 -5.28
CA GLU A 86 4.28 8.92 -6.11
C GLU A 86 4.26 7.42 -6.44
N PRO A 87 3.07 6.81 -6.58
CA PRO A 87 2.96 5.40 -6.95
C PRO A 87 3.35 5.16 -8.41
N LEU A 88 3.77 3.94 -8.74
CA LEU A 88 4.24 3.58 -10.08
C LEU A 88 3.19 3.83 -11.18
N ARG A 89 1.89 3.73 -10.86
CA ARG A 89 0.82 4.04 -11.82
C ARG A 89 0.80 5.50 -12.27
N SER A 90 1.21 6.42 -11.40
CA SER A 90 1.25 7.86 -11.70
C SER A 90 2.49 8.19 -12.52
N LYS A 91 3.62 7.56 -12.16
CA LYS A 91 4.89 7.75 -12.86
C LYS A 91 4.92 7.10 -14.25
N TYR A 92 4.34 5.91 -14.39
CA TYR A 92 4.32 5.13 -15.64
C TYR A 92 2.89 4.74 -16.05
N PRO A 93 2.04 5.72 -16.41
CA PRO A 93 0.63 5.45 -16.71
C PRO A 93 0.44 4.54 -17.94
N ARG A 94 1.37 4.60 -18.90
CA ARG A 94 1.34 3.73 -20.09
C ARG A 94 1.59 2.28 -19.74
N LEU A 95 2.65 1.99 -18.98
CA LEU A 95 2.96 0.64 -18.49
C LEU A 95 1.81 0.11 -17.61
N TYR A 96 1.28 0.95 -16.74
CA TYR A 96 0.13 0.58 -15.91
C TYR A 96 -1.07 0.15 -16.76
N GLN A 97 -1.43 0.88 -17.81
CA GLN A 97 -2.57 0.55 -18.67
C GLN A 97 -2.44 -0.81 -19.38
N ILE A 98 -1.20 -1.20 -19.73
CA ILE A 98 -0.94 -2.47 -20.41
C ILE A 98 -0.60 -3.61 -19.44
N SER A 99 -0.48 -3.34 -18.15
CA SER A 99 -0.26 -4.38 -17.13
C SER A 99 -1.50 -5.27 -16.96
N CYS A 100 -1.30 -6.58 -16.95
CA CYS A 100 -2.32 -7.55 -16.54
C CYS A 100 -2.47 -7.64 -15.01
N GLN A 101 -1.53 -7.05 -14.27
CA GLN A 101 -1.34 -7.25 -12.83
C GLN A 101 -1.51 -5.94 -12.03
N GLN A 102 -2.37 -5.02 -12.51
CA GLN A 102 -2.55 -3.68 -11.93
C GLN A 102 -2.84 -3.68 -10.41
N GLN A 103 -3.64 -4.63 -9.93
CA GLN A 103 -4.06 -4.72 -8.52
C GLN A 103 -3.29 -5.78 -7.72
N LYS A 104 -2.23 -6.35 -8.29
CA LYS A 104 -1.43 -7.42 -7.65
C LYS A 104 -0.45 -6.86 -6.63
N VAL A 105 -0.22 -7.65 -5.58
CA VAL A 105 0.77 -7.36 -4.55
C VAL A 105 2.17 -7.73 -5.02
N ILE A 106 3.22 -7.08 -4.49
CA ILE A 106 4.62 -7.30 -4.91
C ILE A 106 5.00 -8.78 -4.86
N GLN A 107 4.53 -9.52 -3.86
CA GLN A 107 4.79 -10.96 -3.76
C GLN A 107 4.30 -11.76 -4.98
N ASP A 108 3.19 -11.35 -5.59
CA ASP A 108 2.59 -11.99 -6.77
C ASP A 108 3.26 -11.53 -8.08
N MET A 109 4.09 -10.50 -8.04
CA MET A 109 4.70 -9.88 -9.24
C MET A 109 6.01 -10.54 -9.66
N GLY A 110 6.44 -11.59 -8.97
CA GLY A 110 7.74 -12.20 -9.20
C GLY A 110 8.01 -13.41 -8.32
N CYS A 111 9.23 -13.90 -8.36
CA CYS A 111 9.69 -14.94 -7.44
C CYS A 111 11.16 -14.74 -7.09
N HIS A 112 11.58 -15.28 -5.95
CA HIS A 112 12.99 -15.36 -5.61
C HIS A 112 13.63 -16.52 -6.38
N SER A 113 14.62 -16.23 -7.22
CA SER A 113 15.51 -17.25 -7.78
C SER A 113 16.67 -17.52 -6.84
N GLU A 114 17.65 -18.32 -7.26
CA GLU A 114 18.79 -18.72 -6.42
C GLU A 114 19.67 -17.53 -5.99
N THR A 115 19.62 -16.41 -6.71
CA THR A 115 20.53 -15.28 -6.50
C THR A 115 19.83 -13.95 -6.28
N ALA A 116 18.62 -13.76 -6.78
CA ALA A 116 17.92 -12.48 -6.71
C ALA A 116 16.41 -12.60 -6.86
N TRP A 117 15.71 -11.50 -6.63
CA TRP A 117 14.31 -11.35 -6.99
C TRP A 117 14.16 -11.17 -8.51
N GLU A 118 13.31 -11.99 -9.13
CA GLU A 118 12.98 -11.93 -10.55
C GLU A 118 11.55 -11.44 -10.74
N TRP A 119 11.38 -10.31 -11.43
CA TRP A 119 10.08 -9.75 -11.78
C TRP A 119 9.44 -10.52 -12.93
N LYS A 120 8.19 -10.95 -12.74
CA LYS A 120 7.35 -11.64 -13.73
C LYS A 120 6.19 -10.73 -14.13
N LEU A 121 6.53 -9.65 -14.84
CA LEU A 121 5.55 -8.66 -15.29
C LEU A 121 4.80 -9.17 -16.52
N GLU A 122 3.49 -9.28 -16.40
CA GLU A 122 2.61 -9.71 -17.47
C GLU A 122 1.96 -8.51 -18.17
N TRP A 123 2.16 -8.43 -19.48
CA TRP A 123 1.67 -7.34 -20.31
C TRP A 123 0.60 -7.82 -21.29
N ARG A 124 -0.42 -7.00 -21.51
CA ARG A 124 -1.50 -7.24 -22.49
C ARG A 124 -1.01 -7.25 -23.94
N ARG A 125 0.14 -6.61 -24.18
CA ARG A 125 0.84 -6.55 -25.46
C ARG A 125 2.34 -6.52 -25.24
N GLN A 126 3.12 -6.76 -26.28
CA GLN A 126 4.57 -6.57 -26.22
C GLN A 126 4.90 -5.12 -25.88
N LEU A 127 5.93 -4.94 -25.05
CA LEU A 127 6.52 -3.65 -24.76
C LEU A 127 7.14 -3.12 -26.04
N LEU A 128 6.87 -1.85 -26.34
CA LEU A 128 7.57 -1.15 -27.41
C LEU A 128 8.90 -0.63 -26.86
N ASP A 129 9.91 -0.49 -27.72
CA ASP A 129 11.27 -0.04 -27.33
C ASP A 129 11.30 1.37 -26.69
N ASN A 130 10.16 2.08 -26.66
CA ASN A 130 10.03 3.46 -26.18
C ASN A 130 9.12 3.63 -24.95
N GLU A 131 8.85 2.56 -24.21
CA GLU A 131 8.01 2.55 -22.99
C GLU A 131 8.80 2.52 -21.68
#